data_AF-A0A953K1N7-F1
#
_entry.id   AF-A0A953K1N7-F1
#
_cell.length_a   1.000
_cell.length_b   1.000
_cell.length_c   1.000
_cell.angle_alpha   90.00
_cell.angle_beta   90.00
_cell.angle_gamma   90.00
#
_symmetry.space_group_name_H-M   'P 1'
#
loop_
_entity.id
_entity.type
_entity.pdbx_description
1 polymer ?
#
loop_
_entity_poly.entity_id
_entity_poly.type
_entity_poly.pdbx_seq_one_letter_code
_entity_poly.pdbx_strand_id
1 'polypeptide(L)' 'MKRGWLFLPAHWFAWTLLLICCGLSLFVFVSVDSRSHSASDTLMNWMAWNVVLLASYQLIGFLTRVR' A
#
# COMPACT_ATOMS: atom_id res chain seq x y z
N MET A 1 -1.29 2.00 -26.42
CA MET A 1 -1.05 0.71 -25.72
C MET A 1 -0.37 0.97 -24.39
N LYS A 2 -1.01 0.73 -23.24
CA LYS A 2 -0.31 0.49 -21.96
C LYS A 2 -1.14 -0.53 -21.17
N ARG A 3 -0.88 -1.79 -21.48
CA ARG A 3 -1.51 -3.00 -20.96
C ARG A 3 -0.59 -3.51 -19.86
N GLY A 4 -0.96 -3.25 -18.61
CA GLY A 4 -0.26 -3.76 -17.42
C GLY A 4 -1.25 -3.79 -16.25
N TRP A 5 -1.22 -4.85 -15.44
CA TRP A 5 -2.04 -4.98 -14.22
C TRP A 5 -1.66 -3.98 -13.13
N LEU A 6 -0.48 -3.38 -13.24
CA LEU A 6 0.01 -2.35 -12.35
C LEU A 6 -0.13 -0.99 -13.04
N PHE A 7 -0.91 -0.10 -12.44
CA PHE A 7 -0.92 1.30 -12.80
C PHE A 7 0.47 1.88 -12.53
N LEU A 8 1.28 1.99 -13.58
CA LEU A 8 2.51 2.78 -13.50
C LEU A 8 2.09 4.24 -13.28
N PRO A 9 2.51 4.89 -12.18
CA PRO A 9 2.16 6.27 -11.90
C PRO A 9 2.77 7.18 -12.98
N ALA A 10 1.97 7.58 -13.97
CA ALA A 10 2.39 8.53 -15.01
C ALA A 10 2.37 9.99 -14.51
N HIS A 11 1.82 10.24 -13.33
CA HIS A 11 1.61 11.56 -12.75
C HIS A 11 2.31 11.67 -11.39
N TRP A 12 2.90 12.84 -11.08
CA TRP A 12 3.60 13.12 -9.82
C TRP A 12 2.75 12.80 -8.56
N PHE A 13 1.44 13.02 -8.63
CA PHE A 13 0.49 12.67 -7.56
C PHE A 13 0.43 11.18 -7.23
N ALA A 14 0.62 10.30 -8.21
CA ALA A 14 0.58 8.86 -7.96
C ALA A 14 1.90 8.36 -7.34
N TRP A 15 3.02 9.05 -7.62
CA TRP A 15 4.29 8.81 -6.93
C TRP A 15 4.25 9.26 -5.46
N THR A 16 3.65 10.42 -5.16
CA THR A 16 3.49 10.86 -3.77
C THR A 16 2.55 9.94 -3.00
N LEU A 17 1.47 9.46 -3.63
CA LEU A 17 0.57 8.46 -3.04
C LEU A 17 1.30 7.14 -2.73
N LEU A 18 2.15 6.67 -3.65
CA LEU A 18 2.96 5.46 -3.44
C LEU A 18 3.93 5.64 -2.27
N LEU A 19 4.59 6.79 -2.17
CA LEU A 19 5.46 7.13 -1.03
C LEU A 19 4.69 7.12 0.30
N ILE A 20 3.49 7.68 0.33
CA ILE A 20 2.63 7.69 1.53
C ILE A 20 2.23 6.26 1.90
N CYS A 21 1.78 5.44 0.95
CA CYS A 21 1.45 4.03 1.20
C CYS A 21 2.65 3.24 1.73
N CYS A 22 3.84 3.48 1.19
CA CYS A 22 5.06 2.84 1.65
C CYS A 22 5.41 3.26 3.08
N GLY A 23 5.35 4.56 3.39
CA GLY A 23 5.54 5.08 4.75
C GLY A 23 4.54 4.52 5.76
N LEU A 24 3.26 4.44 5.39
CA LEU A 24 2.22 3.84 6.22
C LEU A 24 2.46 2.34 6.46
N SER A 25 2.90 1.59 5.44
CA SER A 25 3.24 0.17 5.61
C SER A 25 4.38 -0.03 6.60
N LEU A 26 5.42 0.79 6.55
CA LEU A 26 6.53 0.75 7.51
C LEU A 26 6.09 1.17 8.92
N PHE A 27 5.27 2.21 9.03
CA PHE A 27 4.73 2.66 10.32
C PHE A 27 3.88 1.56 10.99
N VAL A 28 3.02 0.91 10.22
CA VAL A 28 2.20 -0.21 10.70
C VAL A 28 3.08 -1.39 11.07
N PHE A 29 4.13 -1.70 10.29
CA PHE A 29 5.08 -2.76 10.62
C PHE A 29 5.68 -2.54 12.02
N VAL A 30 6.26 -1.37 12.27
CA VAL A 30 6.87 -1.04 13.56
C VAL A 30 5.84 -1.05 14.70
N SER A 31 4.64 -0.52 14.44
CA SER A 31 3.56 -0.47 15.43
C SER A 31 3.03 -1.85 15.80
N VAL A 32 3.00 -2.78 14.84
CA VAL A 32 2.58 -4.17 15.06
C VAL A 32 3.69 -4.95 15.74
N ASP A 33 4.93 -4.84 15.23
CA ASP A 33 6.09 -5.56 15.76
C ASP A 33 6.33 -5.26 17.24
N SER A 34 6.18 -3.99 17.64
CA SER A 34 6.28 -3.58 19.05
C SER A 34 5.22 -4.20 19.99
N ARG A 35 4.16 -4.79 19.45
CA ARG A 35 3.05 -5.43 20.20
C ARG A 35 2.99 -6.94 19.99
N SER A 36 3.77 -7.48 19.06
CA SER A 36 3.76 -8.89 18.69
C SER A 36 4.76 -9.67 19.53
N HIS A 37 4.39 -10.89 19.91
CA HIS A 37 5.27 -11.82 20.61
C HIS A 37 6.14 -12.67 19.66
N SER A 38 5.76 -12.76 18.39
CA SER A 38 6.42 -13.58 17.39
C SER A 38 6.44 -12.90 16.01
N ALA A 39 7.44 -13.27 15.20
CA ALA A 39 7.56 -12.76 13.83
C ALA A 39 6.38 -13.20 12.93
N SER A 40 5.76 -14.36 13.19
CA SER A 40 4.57 -14.79 12.45
C SER A 40 3.37 -13.91 12.74
N ASP A 41 3.19 -13.49 14.00
CA ASP A 41 2.10 -12.58 14.38
C ASP A 41 2.30 -11.20 13.75
N THR A 42 3.54 -10.70 13.76
CA THR A 42 3.89 -9.46 13.05
C THR A 42 3.58 -9.57 11.57
N LEU A 43 4.05 -10.63 10.91
CA LEU A 43 3.89 -10.81 9.47
C LEU A 43 2.42 -10.94 9.07
N MET A 44 1.63 -11.73 9.79
CA MET A 44 0.22 -11.96 9.47
C MET A 44 -0.59 -10.67 9.60
N ASN A 45 -0.38 -9.93 10.70
CA ASN A 45 -1.13 -8.71 10.96
C ASN A 45 -0.67 -7.56 10.03
N TRP A 46 0.64 -7.45 9.78
CA TRP A 46 1.17 -6.50 8.78
C TRP A 46 0.68 -6.81 7.37
N MET A 47 0.65 -8.08 6.96
CA MET A 47 0.15 -8.51 5.65
C MET A 47 -1.32 -8.10 5.47
N ALA A 48 -2.17 -8.31 6.48
CA ALA A 48 -3.57 -7.89 6.44
C ALA A 48 -3.73 -6.38 6.20
N TRP A 49 -2.93 -5.56 6.89
CA TRP A 49 -2.89 -4.11 6.66
C TRP A 49 -2.39 -3.73 5.26
N ASN A 50 -1.38 -4.44 4.73
CA ASN A 50 -0.87 -4.19 3.38
C ASN A 50 -1.92 -4.51 2.30
N VAL A 51 -2.76 -5.53 2.49
CA VAL A 51 -3.86 -5.82 1.57
C VAL A 51 -4.84 -4.64 1.51
N VAL A 52 -5.19 -4.05 2.66
CA VAL A 52 -6.08 -2.88 2.72
C VAL A 52 -5.45 -1.65 2.07
N LEU A 53 -4.15 -1.42 2.31
CA LEU A 53 -3.41 -0.31 1.69
C LEU A 53 -3.33 -0.46 0.16
N LEU A 54 -3.04 -1.66 -0.34
CA LEU A 54 -2.99 -1.95 -1.78
C LEU A 54 -4.35 -1.81 -2.43
N ALA A 55 -5.42 -2.31 -1.81
CA ALA A 55 -6.79 -2.14 -2.29
C ALA A 55 -7.16 -0.65 -2.40
N SER A 56 -6.80 0.13 -1.37
CA SER A 56 -7.03 1.58 -1.35
C SER A 56 -6.24 2.31 -2.44
N TYR A 57 -4.97 1.97 -2.63
CA TYR A 57 -4.13 2.52 -3.70
C TYR A 57 -4.70 2.22 -5.09
N GLN A 58 -5.15 0.98 -5.32
CA GLN A 58 -5.76 0.57 -6.58
C GLN A 58 -7.11 1.27 -6.82
N LEU A 59 -7.92 1.45 -5.78
CA LEU A 59 -9.19 2.18 -5.87
C LEU A 59 -8.96 3.64 -6.26
N ILE A 60 -8.01 4.33 -5.61
CA ILE A 60 -7.66 5.70 -5.94
C ILE A 60 -7.12 5.80 -7.36
N GLY A 61 -6.25 4.86 -7.77
CA GLY A 61 -5.74 4.77 -9.14
C GLY A 61 -6.84 4.59 -10.18
N PHE A 62 -7.81 3.71 -9.91
CA PHE A 62 -8.97 3.48 -10.77
C PHE A 62 -9.83 4.75 -10.91
N LEU A 63 -10.20 5.38 -9.79
CA LEU A 63 -11.01 6.60 -9.78
C LEU A 63 -10.32 7.78 -10.49
N THR A 64 -8.99 7.90 -10.32
CA THR A 64 -8.20 8.96 -10.96
C THR A 64 -8.07 8.76 -12.47
N ARG A 65 -8.18 7.52 -12.96
CA ARG A 65 -8.10 7.21 -14.39
C ARG A 65 -9.41 7.48 -15.16
N VAL A 66 -10.53 7.69 -14.46
CA VAL A 66 -11.85 7.94 -15.08
C VAL A 66 -11.99 9.40 -15.56
N ARG A 67 -10.89 10.03 -15.97
CA ARG A 67 -10.88 11.37 -16.59
C ARG A 67 -10.23 11.35 -17.96
#